data_AF-A0A6H5HX47-F1
#
_entry.id   AF-A0A6H5HX47-F1
#
_cell.length_a   1.000
_cell.length_b   1.000
_cell.length_c   1.000
_cell.angle_alpha   90.00
_cell.angle_beta   90.00
_cell.angle_gamma   90.00
#
_symmetry.space_group_name_H-M   'P 1'
#
loop_
_entity.id
_entity.type
_entity.pdbx_description
1 polymer ?
#
loop_
_entity_poly.entity_id
_entity_poly.type
_entity_poly.pdbx_seq_one_letter_code
_entity_poly.pdbx_strand_id
1 'polypeptide(L)' 'MSQALEVKRTKHIDVRYHFVKDKVLDGVFKVEHVPTDKQIPDVLTKFQHVPEFEAFRELL' A
#
# COMPACT_ATOMS: atom_id res chain seq x y z
N MET A 1 7.73 8.62 -27.80
CA MET A 1 6.86 9.62 -27.14
C MET A 1 5.41 9.13 -27.23
N SER A 2 5.02 8.18 -26.38
CA SER A 2 3.63 7.74 -26.29
C SER A 2 2.84 8.79 -25.52
N GLN A 3 2.01 9.54 -26.23
CA GLN A 3 1.19 10.60 -25.65
C GLN A 3 0.03 9.97 -24.88
N ALA A 4 0.25 9.65 -23.61
CA ALA A 4 -0.81 9.25 -22.70
C ALA A 4 -1.62 10.50 -22.31
N LEU A 5 -2.94 10.43 -22.47
CA LEU A 5 -3.90 11.45 -22.05
C LEU A 5 -3.75 11.69 -20.53
N GLU A 6 -3.13 12.81 -20.15
CA GLU A 6 -2.94 13.18 -18.75
C GLU A 6 -4.28 13.56 -18.11
N VAL A 7 -4.85 12.61 -17.35
CA VAL A 7 -5.89 12.91 -16.38
C VAL A 7 -5.20 13.32 -15.08
N LYS A 8 -5.70 14.37 -14.40
CA LYS A 8 -5.15 14.88 -13.12
C LYS A 8 -4.98 13.80 -12.05
N ARG A 9 -5.71 12.68 -12.18
CA ARG A 9 -5.59 11.48 -11.34
C ARG A 9 -4.38 10.59 -11.69
N THR A 10 -3.97 10.51 -12.94
CA THR A 10 -2.80 9.70 -13.34
C THR A 10 -1.52 10.27 -12.71
N LYS A 11 -1.38 11.60 -12.66
CA LYS A 11 -0.23 12.27 -12.02
C LYS A 11 0.03 11.85 -10.57
N HIS A 12 -1.00 11.69 -9.73
CA HIS A 12 -0.76 11.35 -8.32
C HIS A 12 -0.36 9.89 -8.14
N ILE A 13 -0.82 9.01 -9.02
CA ILE A 13 -0.42 7.61 -9.06
C ILE A 13 1.03 7.54 -9.54
N ASP A 14 1.36 8.25 -10.62
CA ASP A 14 2.70 8.26 -11.21
C ASP A 14 3.76 8.72 -10.20
N VAL A 15 3.53 9.83 -9.50
CA VAL A 15 4.50 10.35 -8.51
C VAL A 15 4.76 9.34 -7.39
N ARG A 16 3.70 8.75 -6.82
CA ARG A 16 3.83 7.76 -5.74
C ARG A 16 4.50 6.48 -6.23
N TYR A 17 4.14 6.02 -7.42
CA TYR A 17 4.70 4.83 -8.02
C TYR A 17 6.21 4.98 -8.25
N HIS A 18 6.65 6.08 -8.88
CA HIS A 18 8.06 6.32 -9.14
C HIS A 18 8.85 6.43 -7.82
N PHE A 19 8.33 7.16 -6.84
CA PHE A 19 8.96 7.24 -5.52
C PHE A 19 9.16 5.87 -4.86
N VAL A 20 8.11 5.03 -4.80
CA VAL A 20 8.22 3.70 -4.19
C VAL A 20 9.16 2.81 -5.00
N LYS A 21 9.06 2.82 -6.33
CA LYS A 21 9.92 2.04 -7.22
C LYS A 21 11.39 2.39 -7.02
N ASP A 22 11.74 3.67 -7.00
CA ASP A 22 13.12 4.13 -6.82
C ASP A 22 13.66 3.68 -5.45
N LYS A 23 12.87 3.81 -4.39
CA LYS A 23 13.27 3.36 -3.05
C LYS A 23 13.41 1.85 -2.91
N VAL A 24 12.65 1.07 -3.68
CA VAL A 24 12.83 -0.38 -3.76
C VAL A 24 14.11 -0.72 -4.53
N LEU A 25 14.40 -0.04 -5.64
CA LEU A 25 15.63 -0.24 -6.41
C LEU A 25 16.88 0.16 -5.63
N ASP A 26 16.81 1.24 -4.84
CA ASP A 26 17.87 1.68 -3.93
C ASP A 26 18.06 0.73 -2.72
N GLY A 27 17.21 -0.30 -2.58
CA GLY A 27 17.24 -1.24 -1.46
C GLY A 27 16.76 -0.67 -0.12
N VAL A 28 16.21 0.55 -0.12
CA VAL A 28 15.66 1.20 1.08
C VAL A 28 14.35 0.55 1.52
N PHE A 29 13.54 0.09 0.57
CA PHE A 29 12.32 -0.65 0.84
C PHE A 29 12.39 -2.08 0.32
N LYS A 30 11.87 -3.02 1.11
CA LYS A 30 11.57 -4.39 0.68
C LYS A 30 10.06 -4.53 0.57
N VAL A 31 9.57 -4.88 -0.61
CA VAL A 31 8.14 -5.14 -0.83
C VAL A 31 7.91 -6.64 -0.72
N GLU A 32 7.01 -7.02 0.17
CA GLU A 32 6.58 -8.41 0.37
C GLU A 32 5.06 -8.49 0.28
N HIS A 33 4.56 -9.58 -0.29
CA HIS A 33 3.14 -9.86 -0.29
C HIS A 33 2.71 -10.35 1.09
N VAL A 34 1.73 -9.66 1.68
CA VAL A 34 1.09 -10.05 2.93
C VAL A 34 -0.37 -10.40 2.64
N PRO A 35 -0.83 -11.62 2.97
CA PRO A 35 -2.24 -11.98 2.90
C PRO A 35 -3.13 -11.02 3.72
N THR A 36 -4.36 -10.78 3.27
CA THR A 36 -5.29 -9.83 3.90
C THR A 36 -5.53 -10.12 5.39
N ASP A 37 -5.64 -11.39 5.76
CA ASP A 37 -5.81 -11.88 7.14
C ASP A 37 -4.59 -11.66 8.04
N LYS A 38 -3.46 -11.20 7.47
CA LYS A 38 -2.20 -10.94 8.18
C LYS A 38 -1.73 -9.50 8.03
N GLN A 39 -2.50 -8.64 7.35
CA GLN A 39 -2.14 -7.25 7.10
C GLN A 39 -2.55 -6.39 8.30
N ILE A 40 -1.79 -6.47 9.39
CA ILE A 40 -2.03 -5.74 10.67
C ILE A 40 -2.41 -4.25 10.46
N PRO A 41 -1.78 -3.47 9.55
CA PRO A 41 -2.15 -2.06 9.34
C PRO A 41 -3.60 -1.83 8.87
N ASP A 42 -4.30 -2.85 8.39
CA ASP A 42 -5.69 -2.72 7.95
C ASP A 42 -6.61 -2.32 9.11
N VAL A 43 -6.27 -2.69 10.35
CA VAL A 43 -7.00 -2.28 11.56
C VAL A 43 -7.00 -0.75 11.76
N LEU A 44 -6.00 -0.05 11.23
CA LEU A 44 -5.84 1.41 11.36
C LEU A 44 -6.41 2.20 10.18
N THR A 45 -6.63 1.54 9.03
CA THR A 45 -6.99 2.21 7.77
C THR A 45 -8.38 1.87 7.28
N LYS A 46 -8.99 0.79 7.81
CA LYS A 46 -10.31 0.30 7.45
C LYS A 46 -11.10 -0.10 8.68
N PHE A 47 -12.42 -0.06 8.56
CA PHE A 47 -13.29 -0.74 9.52
C PHE A 47 -13.25 -2.24 9.24
N GLN A 48 -12.89 -3.02 10.24
CA GLN A 48 -12.83 -4.48 10.22
C GLN A 48 -14.02 -5.07 10.99
N HIS A 49 -14.45 -6.28 10.65
CA HIS A 49 -15.45 -6.97 11.44
C HIS A 49 -14.88 -7.33 12.82
N VAL A 50 -15.73 -7.38 13.84
CA VAL A 50 -15.30 -7.52 15.26
C VAL A 50 -14.30 -8.65 15.48
N PRO A 51 -14.48 -9.88 14.96
CA PRO A 51 -13.53 -10.97 15.18
C PRO A 51 -12.15 -10.71 14.56
N GLU A 52 -12.11 -10.10 13.37
CA GLU A 52 -10.86 -9.76 12.68
C GLU A 52 -10.16 -8.59 13.37
N PHE A 53 -10.92 -7.60 13.84
CA PHE A 53 -10.40 -6.49 14.62
C PHE A 53 -9.75 -6.96 15.93
N GLU A 54 -10.40 -7.87 16.67
CA GLU A 54 -9.84 -8.44 17.90
C GLU A 54 -8.56 -9.22 17.61
N ALA A 55 -8.55 -10.08 16.59
CA ALA A 55 -7.36 -10.81 16.17
C ALA A 55 -6.18 -9.89 15.80
N PHE A 56 -6.43 -8.80 15.05
CA PHE A 56 -5.37 -7.84 14.72
C PHE A 56 -4.94 -6.99 15.92
N ARG A 57 -5.85 -6.68 16.84
CA ARG A 57 -5.56 -5.89 18.05
C ARG A 57 -4.63 -6.64 19.00
N GLU A 58 -4.73 -7.95 19.11
CA GLU A 58 -3.80 -8.76 19.92
C GLU A 58 -2.37 -8.81 19.34
N LEU A 59 -2.21 -8.47 18.06
CA LEU A 59 -0.93 -8.46 17.35
C LEU A 59 -0.23 -7.09 17.32
N LEU A 60 -0.88 -6.04 17.85
CA LEU A 60 -0.31 -4.70 18.01
C LEU A 60 0.49 -4.57 19.30
#